data_AF-A0A654EIS0-F1
#
_entry.id   AF-A0A654EIS0-F1
#
_cell.length_a   1.000
_cell.length_b   1.000
_cell.length_c   1.000
_cell.angle_alpha   90.00
_cell.angle_beta   90.00
_cell.angle_gamma   90.00
#
_symmetry.space_group_name_H-M   'P 1'
#
loop_
_entity.id
_entity.type
_entity.pdbx_description
1 polymer ?
#
loop_
_entity_poly.entity_id
_entity_poly.type
_entity_poly.pdbx_seq_one_letter_code
_entity_poly.pdbx_strand_id
1 'polypeptide(L)'
;MSITNEEAVKQLRALMEDVDDSLRESYRNIHQGYPTENLLRFLKARDGNVQKAHKMLLECLEWRTQNEIDKILTKPIVPVDLYRGIRDTQLVGVSGYSKEGLPVIAIGVGLSTYDKASVHYYVQSHIQMNEYRDRVVLPSASKKQGRPICTCLKILDMSGLKLSALSQIKLMTAITTIDDLNYPEKTETYYVVNVPYIFSACWKTIKPLLQERTKKKIQVLKGCGKDELLKIMDYESLPHFCRREGSGSGRHISNGTVDNCFSLDHSFHQDLYDYVKQQALVKGSGAPIRHGSVHVKFPEPDTEGNKIFDTLENEFQKLGNDQKI
;
A
#
# COMPACT_ATOMS: atom_id res chain seq x y z
N MET A 1 26.11 -7.70 2.69
CA MET A 1 26.01 -6.50 1.82
C MET A 1 27.23 -6.52 0.90
N SER A 2 27.14 -6.19 -0.39
CA SER A 2 28.34 -6.13 -1.25
C SER A 2 29.15 -4.87 -0.95
N ILE A 3 30.46 -4.90 -1.17
CA ILE A 3 31.37 -3.74 -0.99
C ILE A 3 30.84 -2.50 -1.75
N THR A 4 30.29 -2.71 -2.96
CA THR A 4 29.69 -1.66 -3.79
C THR A 4 28.46 -0.99 -3.14
N ASN A 5 27.67 -1.74 -2.37
CA ASN A 5 26.49 -1.19 -1.69
C ASN A 5 26.88 -0.34 -0.47
N GLU A 6 27.93 -0.72 0.25
CA GLU A 6 28.41 0.06 1.41
C GLU A 6 28.96 1.42 0.99
N GLU A 7 29.73 1.46 -0.09
CA GLU A 7 30.26 2.72 -0.63
C GLU A 7 29.14 3.62 -1.17
N ALA A 8 28.17 3.07 -1.90
CA ALA A 8 27.01 3.83 -2.39
C ALA A 8 26.17 4.42 -1.23
N VAL A 9 26.00 3.66 -0.14
CA VAL A 9 25.32 4.16 1.07
C VAL A 9 26.12 5.28 1.72
N LYS A 10 27.45 5.16 1.80
CA LYS A 10 28.31 6.20 2.36
C LYS A 10 28.22 7.51 1.56
N GLN A 11 28.30 7.42 0.24
CA GLN A 11 28.17 8.58 -0.65
C GLN A 11 26.78 9.22 -0.55
N LEU A 12 25.72 8.42 -0.57
CA LEU A 12 24.36 8.94 -0.41
C LEU A 12 24.13 9.56 0.98
N ARG A 13 24.72 8.98 2.03
CA ARG A 13 24.64 9.54 3.38
C ARG A 13 25.29 10.92 3.44
N ALA A 14 26.49 11.07 2.87
CA ALA A 14 27.18 12.37 2.83
C ALA A 14 26.32 13.43 2.13
N LEU A 15 25.65 13.09 1.01
CA LEU A 15 24.73 14.00 0.34
C LEU A 15 23.53 14.42 1.21
N MET A 16 23.11 13.55 2.13
CA MET A 16 22.00 13.82 3.05
C MET A 16 22.41 14.53 4.35
N GLU A 17 23.71 14.73 4.61
CA GLU A 17 24.19 15.52 5.75
C GLU A 17 23.87 17.01 5.57
N ASP A 18 23.98 17.49 4.34
CA ASP A 18 23.67 18.87 3.94
C ASP A 18 22.19 19.08 3.56
N VAL A 19 21.30 18.15 3.94
CA VAL A 19 19.88 18.31 3.67
C VAL A 19 19.33 19.55 4.38
N ASP A 20 18.54 20.34 3.65
CA ASP A 20 17.91 21.56 4.15
C ASP A 20 17.19 21.31 5.48
N ASP A 21 17.35 22.24 6.42
CA ASP A 21 16.75 22.17 7.76
C ASP A 21 15.23 21.95 7.71
N SER A 22 14.55 22.49 6.70
CA SER A 22 13.11 22.31 6.48
C SER A 22 12.71 20.88 6.15
N LEU A 23 13.62 20.07 5.60
CA LEU A 23 13.39 18.67 5.23
C LEU A 23 13.91 17.69 6.29
N ARG A 24 14.76 18.14 7.23
CA ARG A 24 15.42 17.27 8.21
C ARG A 24 14.44 16.50 9.09
N GLU A 25 13.35 17.13 9.52
CA GLU A 25 12.33 16.45 10.34
C GLU A 25 11.55 15.40 9.54
N SER A 26 11.20 15.70 8.28
CA SER A 26 10.59 14.74 7.37
C SER A 26 11.53 13.56 7.10
N TYR A 27 12.83 13.83 6.96
CA TYR A 27 13.85 12.80 6.80
C TYR A 27 13.93 11.86 8.02
N ARG A 28 13.90 12.41 9.23
CA ARG A 28 13.80 11.62 10.48
C ARG A 28 12.55 10.76 10.52
N ASN A 29 11.42 11.32 10.10
CA ASN A 29 10.15 10.61 10.02
C ASN A 29 10.15 9.46 9.01
N ILE A 30 10.89 9.53 7.90
CA ILE A 30 10.89 8.40 6.95
C ILE A 30 11.82 7.26 7.34
N HIS A 31 12.91 7.53 8.09
CA HIS A 31 13.85 6.48 8.46
C HIS A 31 13.57 5.81 9.81
N GLN A 32 12.81 6.43 10.71
CA GLN A 32 12.34 5.79 11.95
C GLN A 32 13.47 5.14 12.78
N GLY A 33 14.62 5.81 12.89
CA GLY A 33 15.82 5.29 13.58
C GLY A 33 16.71 4.35 12.75
N TYR A 34 16.33 4.02 11.51
CA TYR A 34 17.06 3.13 10.60
C TYR A 34 17.51 3.87 9.31
N PRO A 35 18.42 4.87 9.42
CA PRO A 35 18.84 5.69 8.28
C PRO A 35 19.52 4.86 7.19
N THR A 36 20.32 3.86 7.54
CA THR A 36 21.04 3.00 6.57
C THR A 36 20.06 2.24 5.69
N GLU A 37 19.08 1.58 6.30
CA GLU A 37 18.04 0.79 5.62
C GLU A 37 17.16 1.68 4.75
N ASN A 38 16.88 2.91 5.21
CA ASN A 38 16.18 3.89 4.40
C ASN A 38 16.97 4.26 3.15
N LEU A 39 18.26 4.61 3.26
CA LEU A 39 19.09 4.93 2.10
C LEU A 39 19.18 3.76 1.11
N LEU A 40 19.35 2.54 1.62
CA LEU A 40 19.40 1.32 0.80
C LEU A 40 18.14 1.12 -0.05
N ARG A 41 16.97 1.46 0.48
CA ARG A 41 15.70 1.29 -0.24
C ARG A 41 15.61 2.23 -1.45
N PHE A 42 16.11 3.46 -1.34
CA PHE A 42 16.19 4.42 -2.45
C PHE A 42 17.30 4.06 -3.45
N LEU A 43 18.45 3.57 -2.98
CA LEU A 43 19.50 3.05 -3.86
C LEU A 43 18.99 1.86 -4.69
N LYS A 44 18.36 0.88 -4.04
CA LYS A 44 17.79 -0.29 -4.73
C LYS A 44 16.71 0.11 -5.74
N ALA A 45 15.90 1.12 -5.41
CA ALA A 45 14.89 1.69 -6.30
C ALA A 45 15.44 2.37 -7.57
N ARG A 46 16.75 2.64 -7.59
CA ARG A 46 17.49 3.30 -8.68
C ARG A 46 18.74 2.51 -9.08
N ASP A 47 18.70 1.19 -8.91
CA ASP A 47 19.73 0.24 -9.34
C ASP A 47 21.14 0.60 -8.83
N GLY A 48 21.22 1.11 -7.59
CA GLY A 48 22.48 1.51 -6.95
C GLY A 48 23.03 2.87 -7.39
N ASN A 49 22.35 3.58 -8.29
CA ASN A 49 22.80 4.89 -8.74
C ASN A 49 22.57 5.96 -7.66
N VAL A 50 23.66 6.45 -7.08
CA VAL A 50 23.65 7.40 -5.94
C VAL A 50 22.92 8.70 -6.28
N GLN A 51 23.20 9.32 -7.41
CA GLN A 51 22.64 10.62 -7.78
C GLN A 51 21.14 10.52 -8.06
N LYS A 52 20.69 9.46 -8.75
CA LYS A 52 19.25 9.21 -8.98
C LYS A 52 18.52 8.87 -7.68
N ALA A 53 19.16 8.12 -6.78
CA ALA A 53 18.61 7.80 -5.46
C ALA A 53 18.47 9.05 -4.58
N HIS A 54 19.51 9.90 -4.57
CA HIS A 54 19.49 11.19 -3.88
C HIS A 54 18.35 12.08 -4.38
N LYS A 55 18.26 12.26 -5.71
CA LYS A 55 17.17 13.02 -6.33
C LYS A 55 15.78 12.49 -5.92
N MET A 56 15.57 11.17 -6.02
CA MET A 56 14.30 10.55 -5.64
C MET A 56 13.97 10.75 -4.15
N LEU A 57 14.97 10.68 -3.27
CA LEU A 57 14.80 10.91 -1.84
C LEU A 57 14.42 12.37 -1.56
N LEU A 58 15.09 13.35 -2.18
CA LEU A 58 14.73 14.76 -2.05
C LEU A 58 13.32 15.05 -2.56
N GLU A 59 12.96 14.56 -3.75
CA GLU A 59 11.61 14.70 -4.32
C GLU A 59 10.54 14.11 -3.39
N CYS A 60 10.82 12.96 -2.76
CA CYS A 60 9.94 12.36 -1.75
C CYS A 60 9.80 13.28 -0.52
N LEU A 61 10.90 13.82 0.01
CA LEU A 61 10.87 14.73 1.17
C LEU A 61 10.09 16.02 0.86
N GLU A 62 10.30 16.60 -0.32
CA GLU A 62 9.55 17.76 -0.79
C GLU A 62 8.05 17.45 -0.94
N TRP A 63 7.70 16.31 -1.54
CA TRP A 63 6.32 15.86 -1.65
C TRP A 63 5.67 15.72 -0.27
N ARG A 64 6.40 15.18 0.71
CA ARG A 64 5.90 15.07 2.09
C ARG A 64 5.61 16.42 2.71
N THR A 65 6.50 17.38 2.54
CA THR A 65 6.34 18.74 3.05
C THR A 65 5.16 19.45 2.38
N GLN A 66 5.09 19.41 1.03
CA GLN A 66 4.05 20.06 0.25
C GLN A 66 2.63 19.53 0.55
N ASN A 67 2.51 18.23 0.87
CA ASN A 67 1.22 17.57 1.11
C ASN A 67 0.96 17.30 2.60
N GLU A 68 1.80 17.84 3.50
CA GLU A 68 1.73 17.65 4.95
C GLU A 68 1.62 16.18 5.39
N ILE A 69 2.36 15.29 4.73
CA ILE A 69 2.28 13.84 4.94
C ILE A 69 2.71 13.47 6.36
N ASP A 70 3.66 14.20 6.94
CA ASP A 70 4.07 13.95 8.33
C ASP A 70 2.97 14.18 9.36
N LYS A 71 1.94 14.94 8.99
CA LYS A 71 0.77 15.23 9.82
C LYS A 71 -0.44 14.38 9.44
N ILE A 72 -0.33 13.45 8.48
CA ILE A 72 -1.50 12.74 7.94
C ILE A 72 -2.19 11.87 9.00
N LEU A 73 -1.43 11.32 9.95
CA LEU A 73 -1.97 10.54 11.07
C LEU A 73 -2.60 11.42 12.16
N THR A 74 -2.53 12.76 12.04
CA THR A 74 -3.25 13.71 12.91
C THR A 74 -4.52 14.25 12.26
N LYS A 75 -4.87 13.76 11.06
CA LYS A 75 -5.97 14.26 10.22
C LYS A 75 -7.03 13.16 10.03
N PRO A 76 -7.94 12.95 10.99
CA PRO A 76 -8.95 11.90 10.88
C PRO A 76 -9.87 12.15 9.67
N ILE A 77 -10.30 11.07 9.02
CA ILE A 77 -11.36 11.15 8.02
C ILE A 77 -12.69 11.26 8.77
N VAL A 78 -13.42 12.34 8.51
CA VAL A 78 -14.68 12.69 9.18
C VAL A 78 -15.76 13.02 8.15
N PRO A 79 -17.04 12.71 8.40
CA PRO A 79 -17.58 12.04 9.58
C PRO A 79 -17.19 10.55 9.67
N VAL A 80 -17.46 9.91 10.81
CA VAL A 80 -17.12 8.48 11.02
C VAL A 80 -17.74 7.57 9.96
N ASP A 81 -18.95 7.86 9.50
CA ASP A 81 -19.63 7.08 8.45
C ASP A 81 -18.90 7.13 7.11
N LEU A 82 -18.23 8.26 6.81
CA LEU A 82 -17.37 8.37 5.64
C LEU A 82 -16.15 7.46 5.77
N TYR A 83 -15.49 7.45 6.94
CA TYR A 83 -14.38 6.54 7.20
C TYR A 83 -14.80 5.07 7.08
N ARG A 84 -15.97 4.71 7.64
CA ARG A 84 -16.53 3.36 7.54
C ARG A 84 -16.80 2.98 6.09
N GLY A 85 -17.49 3.84 5.34
CA GLY A 85 -17.79 3.61 3.92
C GLY A 85 -16.53 3.43 3.06
N ILE A 86 -15.46 4.18 3.33
CA ILE A 86 -14.16 3.98 2.68
C ILE A 86 -13.58 2.60 3.01
N ARG A 87 -13.55 2.22 4.29
CA ARG A 87 -13.00 0.92 4.72
C ARG A 87 -13.80 -0.28 4.23
N ASP A 88 -15.11 -0.14 4.10
CA ASP A 88 -16.00 -1.19 3.56
C ASP A 88 -15.82 -1.39 2.05
N THR A 89 -15.22 -0.42 1.34
CA THR A 89 -15.09 -0.43 -0.13
C THR A 89 -13.66 -0.38 -0.65
N GLN A 90 -12.70 -0.12 0.24
CA GLN A 90 -11.26 -0.31 0.06
C GLN A 90 -10.83 -1.45 0.98
N LEU A 91 -10.94 -2.68 0.49
CA LEU A 91 -10.69 -3.87 1.31
C LEU A 91 -9.19 -4.08 1.48
N VAL A 92 -8.68 -3.78 2.66
CA VAL A 92 -7.26 -3.91 2.99
C VAL A 92 -7.10 -4.07 4.50
N GLY A 93 -6.16 -4.91 4.92
CA GLY A 93 -5.85 -5.08 6.34
C GLY A 93 -4.54 -5.82 6.58
N VAL A 94 -4.18 -6.03 7.85
CA VAL A 94 -3.01 -6.83 8.24
C VAL A 94 -3.50 -8.14 8.83
N SER A 95 -3.19 -9.27 8.20
CA SER A 95 -3.65 -10.60 8.66
C SER A 95 -2.73 -11.24 9.70
N GLY A 96 -1.47 -10.82 9.75
CA GLY A 96 -0.48 -11.39 10.65
C GLY A 96 0.95 -11.09 10.20
N TYR A 97 1.87 -12.00 10.48
CA TYR A 97 3.28 -11.88 10.17
C TYR A 97 3.84 -13.14 9.52
N SER A 98 4.82 -12.99 8.62
CA SER A 98 5.60 -14.12 8.11
C SER A 98 6.47 -14.74 9.21
N LYS A 99 7.03 -15.92 8.94
CA LYS A 99 8.01 -16.59 9.83
C LYS A 99 9.26 -15.73 10.07
N GLU A 100 9.59 -14.86 9.12
CA GLU A 100 10.68 -13.90 9.26
C GLU A 100 10.26 -12.61 10.01
N GLY A 101 8.99 -12.48 10.38
CA GLY A 101 8.46 -11.33 11.10
C GLY A 101 8.02 -10.16 10.21
N LEU A 102 7.87 -10.37 8.90
CA LEU A 102 7.36 -9.35 7.98
C LEU A 102 5.83 -9.23 8.12
N PRO A 103 5.26 -8.02 8.28
CA PRO A 103 3.81 -7.86 8.27
C PRO A 103 3.20 -8.37 6.95
N VAL A 104 2.07 -9.06 7.06
CA VAL A 104 1.31 -9.57 5.91
C VAL A 104 0.10 -8.66 5.69
N ILE A 105 0.16 -7.87 4.62
CA ILE A 105 -0.92 -6.97 4.21
C ILE A 105 -1.81 -7.69 3.21
N ALA A 106 -3.06 -7.91 3.56
CA ALA A 106 -4.08 -8.48 2.70
C ALA A 106 -4.81 -7.35 1.96
N ILE A 107 -5.11 -7.53 0.67
CA ILE A 107 -5.85 -6.58 -0.17
C ILE A 107 -6.91 -7.34 -0.98
N GLY A 108 -8.18 -6.98 -0.81
CA GLY A 108 -9.31 -7.55 -1.56
C GLY A 108 -9.52 -6.82 -2.87
N VAL A 109 -8.65 -7.06 -3.86
CA VAL A 109 -8.64 -6.34 -5.14
C VAL A 109 -9.95 -6.53 -5.91
N GLY A 110 -10.43 -7.78 -6.02
CA GLY A 110 -11.59 -8.07 -6.85
C GLY A 110 -12.92 -7.54 -6.29
N LEU A 111 -13.02 -7.37 -4.97
CA LEU A 111 -14.23 -6.91 -4.27
C LEU A 111 -14.19 -5.44 -3.83
N SER A 112 -13.06 -4.74 -3.99
CA SER A 112 -12.99 -3.30 -3.66
C SER A 112 -13.68 -2.46 -4.74
N THR A 113 -14.67 -1.66 -4.35
CA THR A 113 -15.53 -0.88 -5.27
C THR A 113 -15.15 0.60 -5.37
N TYR A 114 -14.55 1.17 -4.32
CA TYR A 114 -14.15 2.58 -4.27
C TYR A 114 -15.27 3.61 -4.58
N ASP A 115 -16.52 3.30 -4.22
CA ASP A 115 -17.73 4.03 -4.65
C ASP A 115 -18.42 4.86 -3.54
N LYS A 116 -17.82 4.96 -2.35
CA LYS A 116 -18.41 5.67 -1.18
C LYS A 116 -17.82 7.04 -0.90
N ALA A 117 -16.73 7.40 -1.56
CA ALA A 117 -16.05 8.67 -1.34
C ALA A 117 -15.36 9.17 -2.62
N SER A 118 -14.90 10.41 -2.61
CA SER A 118 -14.04 10.91 -3.69
C SER A 118 -12.67 10.22 -3.65
N VAL A 119 -11.99 10.23 -4.81
CA VAL A 119 -10.62 9.72 -4.99
C VAL A 119 -9.65 10.25 -3.92
N HIS A 120 -9.79 11.53 -3.53
CA HIS A 120 -8.92 12.14 -2.51
C HIS A 120 -9.01 11.46 -1.15
N TYR A 121 -10.20 11.00 -0.74
CA TYR A 121 -10.35 10.29 0.53
C TYR A 121 -9.76 8.88 0.49
N TYR A 122 -9.89 8.16 -0.62
CA TYR A 122 -9.24 6.86 -0.80
C TYR A 122 -7.71 6.98 -0.79
N VAL A 123 -7.18 8.03 -1.40
CA VAL A 123 -5.74 8.33 -1.39
C VAL A 123 -5.27 8.73 0.00
N GLN A 124 -6.01 9.57 0.71
CA GLN A 124 -5.72 9.88 2.11
C GLN A 124 -5.73 8.63 2.99
N SER A 125 -6.76 7.78 2.86
CA SER A 125 -6.87 6.51 3.58
C SER A 125 -5.67 5.59 3.31
N HIS A 126 -5.26 5.47 2.04
CA HIS A 126 -4.10 4.68 1.64
C HIS A 126 -2.79 5.21 2.24
N ILE A 127 -2.57 6.53 2.18
CA ILE A 127 -1.38 7.17 2.77
C ILE A 127 -1.38 7.01 4.29
N GLN A 128 -2.52 7.15 4.97
CA GLN A 128 -2.62 6.90 6.41
C GLN A 128 -2.21 5.46 6.76
N MET A 129 -2.62 4.48 5.96
CA MET A 129 -2.18 3.10 6.17
C MET A 129 -0.69 2.90 5.95
N ASN A 130 -0.12 3.50 4.91
CA ASN A 130 1.31 3.44 4.64
C ASN A 130 2.13 4.09 5.77
N GLU A 131 1.72 5.27 6.25
CA GLU A 131 2.40 5.95 7.34
C GLU A 131 2.22 5.20 8.67
N TYR A 132 1.06 4.63 8.94
CA TYR A 132 0.86 3.79 10.12
C TYR A 132 1.69 2.51 10.06
N ARG A 133 1.75 1.86 8.89
CA ARG A 133 2.67 0.74 8.65
C ARG A 133 4.11 1.14 8.98
N ASP A 134 4.55 2.27 8.44
CA ASP A 134 5.95 2.69 8.54
C ASP A 134 6.35 3.21 9.93
N ARG A 135 5.44 3.85 10.66
CA ARG A 135 5.72 4.47 11.97
C ARG A 135 5.32 3.64 13.18
N VAL A 136 4.42 2.67 13.00
CA VAL A 136 3.88 1.87 14.12
C VAL A 136 4.13 0.38 13.90
N VAL A 137 3.68 -0.17 12.77
CA VAL A 137 3.73 -1.62 12.54
C VAL A 137 5.17 -2.12 12.33
N LEU A 138 5.94 -1.48 11.45
CA LEU A 138 7.33 -1.87 11.16
C LEU A 138 8.28 -1.66 12.35
N PRO A 139 8.24 -0.54 13.09
CA PRO A 139 9.05 -0.40 14.31
C PRO A 139 8.69 -1.42 15.39
N SER A 140 7.40 -1.72 15.57
CA SER A 140 6.95 -2.75 16.52
C SER A 140 7.44 -4.14 16.12
N ALA A 141 7.37 -4.48 14.82
CA ALA A 141 7.91 -5.71 14.29
C ALA A 141 9.44 -5.79 14.49
N SER A 142 10.15 -4.69 14.22
CA SER A 142 11.61 -4.60 14.39
C SER A 142 12.02 -4.85 15.84
N LYS A 143 11.32 -4.21 16.79
CA LYS A 143 11.54 -4.41 18.23
C LYS A 143 11.29 -5.86 18.64
N LYS A 144 10.20 -6.48 18.16
CA LYS A 144 9.86 -7.87 18.47
C LYS A 144 10.89 -8.86 17.92
N GLN A 145 11.42 -8.61 16.73
CA GLN A 145 12.40 -9.48 16.06
C GLN A 145 13.86 -9.21 16.45
N GLY A 146 14.13 -8.13 17.19
CA GLY A 146 15.50 -7.74 17.56
C GLY A 146 16.36 -7.30 16.37
N ARG A 147 15.77 -7.01 15.21
CA ARG A 147 16.45 -6.60 13.98
C ARG A 147 15.57 -5.64 13.17
N PRO A 148 16.13 -4.83 12.24
CA PRO A 148 15.31 -4.00 11.37
C PRO A 148 14.35 -4.84 10.51
N ILE A 149 13.07 -4.49 10.56
CA ILE A 149 11.99 -4.95 9.66
C ILE A 149 11.51 -3.73 8.88
N CYS A 150 11.88 -3.64 7.61
CA CYS A 150 11.65 -2.44 6.79
C CYS A 150 10.64 -2.66 5.66
N THR A 151 10.17 -3.90 5.49
CA THR A 151 9.39 -4.37 4.36
C THR A 151 8.17 -5.17 4.82
N CYS A 152 7.25 -5.43 3.90
CA CYS A 152 6.06 -6.25 4.12
C CYS A 152 5.83 -7.22 2.96
N LEU A 153 4.98 -8.21 3.20
CA LEU A 153 4.38 -9.04 2.17
C LEU A 153 2.99 -8.50 1.84
N LYS A 154 2.60 -8.52 0.56
CA LYS A 154 1.24 -8.16 0.14
C LYS A 154 0.58 -9.39 -0.49
N ILE A 155 -0.62 -9.74 -0.02
CA ILE A 155 -1.45 -10.81 -0.58
C ILE A 155 -2.69 -10.17 -1.20
N LEU A 156 -2.84 -10.29 -2.51
CA LEU A 156 -3.88 -9.67 -3.31
C LEU A 156 -4.91 -10.74 -3.69
N ASP A 157 -6.09 -10.66 -3.09
CA ASP A 157 -7.23 -11.52 -3.39
C ASP A 157 -7.99 -10.99 -4.61
N MET A 158 -8.01 -11.80 -5.67
CA MET A 158 -8.71 -11.48 -6.92
C MET A 158 -10.13 -12.05 -6.96
N SER A 159 -10.61 -12.66 -5.88
CA SER A 159 -11.99 -13.11 -5.76
C SER A 159 -12.97 -11.99 -6.10
N GLY A 160 -13.97 -12.29 -6.93
CA GLY A 160 -14.97 -11.31 -7.34
C GLY A 160 -14.52 -10.30 -8.40
N LEU A 161 -13.28 -10.37 -8.90
CA LEU A 161 -12.78 -9.48 -9.95
C LEU A 161 -13.66 -9.55 -11.21
N LYS A 162 -14.09 -8.37 -11.67
CA LYS A 162 -14.89 -8.16 -12.88
C LYS A 162 -14.21 -7.15 -13.78
N LEU A 163 -14.54 -7.15 -15.09
CA LEU A 163 -14.04 -6.14 -16.03
C LEU A 163 -14.36 -4.70 -15.59
N SER A 164 -15.50 -4.49 -14.91
CA SER A 164 -15.88 -3.19 -14.37
C SER A 164 -14.87 -2.63 -13.36
N ALA A 165 -14.01 -3.45 -12.75
CA ALA A 165 -12.92 -2.97 -11.89
C ALA A 165 -11.94 -2.05 -12.63
N LEU A 166 -11.86 -2.15 -13.96
CA LEU A 166 -11.01 -1.29 -14.79
C LEU A 166 -11.55 0.15 -14.87
N SER A 167 -12.79 0.42 -14.48
CA SER A 167 -13.26 1.79 -14.25
C SER A 167 -12.50 2.50 -13.11
N GLN A 168 -11.91 1.75 -12.18
CA GLN A 168 -11.13 2.27 -11.06
C GLN A 168 -9.63 2.42 -11.38
N ILE A 169 -9.22 2.19 -12.64
CA ILE A 169 -7.81 2.15 -13.03
C ILE A 169 -7.09 3.47 -12.75
N LYS A 170 -7.76 4.62 -12.90
CA LYS A 170 -7.19 5.95 -12.63
C LYS A 170 -6.79 6.09 -11.14
N LEU A 171 -7.67 5.68 -10.22
CA LEU A 171 -7.39 5.66 -8.78
C LEU A 171 -6.27 4.68 -8.44
N MET A 172 -6.32 3.45 -8.99
CA MET A 172 -5.30 2.43 -8.74
C MET A 172 -3.92 2.84 -9.22
N THR A 173 -3.83 3.50 -10.38
CA THR A 173 -2.58 4.06 -10.87
C THR A 173 -2.10 5.21 -10.00
N ALA A 174 -2.98 6.13 -9.57
CA ALA A 174 -2.58 7.19 -8.65
C ALA A 174 -1.97 6.62 -7.35
N ILE A 175 -2.62 5.60 -6.76
CA ILE A 175 -2.12 4.89 -5.58
C ILE A 175 -0.76 4.24 -5.85
N THR A 176 -0.63 3.52 -6.97
CA THR A 176 0.60 2.81 -7.33
C THR A 176 1.75 3.78 -7.58
N THR A 177 1.50 4.91 -8.25
CA THR A 177 2.52 5.93 -8.50
C THR A 177 2.97 6.61 -7.20
N ILE A 178 2.04 6.88 -6.27
CA ILE A 178 2.40 7.37 -4.93
C ILE A 178 3.30 6.37 -4.20
N ASP A 179 2.95 5.07 -4.21
CA ASP A 179 3.75 4.00 -3.61
C ASP A 179 5.15 3.93 -4.26
N ASP A 180 5.22 3.99 -5.59
CA ASP A 180 6.48 3.87 -6.33
C ASP A 180 7.40 5.08 -6.12
N LEU A 181 6.88 6.30 -6.10
CA LEU A 181 7.70 7.50 -5.93
C LEU A 181 8.10 7.73 -4.47
N ASN A 182 7.19 7.48 -3.52
CA ASN A 182 7.37 7.93 -2.13
C ASN A 182 7.59 6.80 -1.13
N TYR A 183 7.20 5.57 -1.46
CA TYR A 183 7.37 4.39 -0.61
C TYR A 183 8.16 3.26 -1.31
N PRO A 184 9.30 3.58 -1.96
CA PRO A 184 10.04 2.59 -2.72
C PRO A 184 10.50 1.44 -1.83
N GLU A 185 10.51 0.24 -2.42
CA GLU A 185 11.07 -0.97 -1.82
C GLU A 185 10.46 -1.37 -0.46
N LYS A 186 9.24 -0.89 -0.14
CA LYS A 186 8.51 -1.26 1.09
C LYS A 186 7.81 -2.62 1.03
N THR A 187 7.69 -3.21 -0.15
CA THR A 187 7.09 -4.55 -0.36
C THR A 187 8.14 -5.48 -0.95
N GLU A 188 8.29 -6.68 -0.36
CA GLU A 188 9.21 -7.70 -0.88
C GLU A 188 8.58 -8.50 -2.01
N THR A 189 7.37 -9.00 -1.79
CA THR A 189 6.64 -9.84 -2.74
C THR A 189 5.16 -9.52 -2.69
N TYR A 190 4.55 -9.52 -3.87
CA TYR A 190 3.11 -9.44 -4.09
C TYR A 190 2.61 -10.82 -4.49
N TYR A 191 1.91 -11.51 -3.60
CA TYR A 191 1.25 -12.78 -3.89
C TYR A 191 -0.16 -12.51 -4.40
N VAL A 192 -0.45 -12.90 -5.63
CA VAL A 192 -1.79 -12.78 -6.23
C VAL A 192 -2.48 -14.13 -6.12
N VAL A 193 -3.63 -14.19 -5.46
CA VAL A 193 -4.39 -15.42 -5.20
C VAL A 193 -5.81 -15.31 -5.74
N ASN A 194 -6.49 -16.46 -5.84
CA ASN A 194 -7.88 -16.60 -6.28
C ASN A 194 -8.16 -15.92 -7.63
N VAL A 195 -7.23 -16.04 -8.58
CA VAL A 195 -7.37 -15.41 -9.91
C VAL A 195 -8.55 -16.03 -10.69
N PRO A 196 -9.58 -15.25 -11.06
CA PRO A 196 -10.65 -15.74 -11.94
C PRO A 196 -10.18 -15.76 -13.40
N TYR A 197 -10.96 -16.41 -14.28
CA TYR A 197 -10.64 -16.51 -15.72
C TYR A 197 -10.37 -15.14 -16.37
N ILE A 198 -11.08 -14.10 -15.93
CA ILE A 198 -10.99 -12.73 -16.46
C ILE A 198 -9.70 -12.00 -16.05
N PHE A 199 -8.96 -12.50 -15.05
CA PHE A 199 -7.72 -11.90 -14.58
C PHE A 199 -6.74 -11.64 -15.71
N SER A 200 -6.62 -12.58 -16.66
CA SER A 200 -5.68 -12.45 -17.78
C SER A 200 -5.95 -11.21 -18.65
N ALA A 201 -7.22 -10.84 -18.84
CA ALA A 201 -7.61 -9.64 -19.59
C ALA A 201 -7.26 -8.37 -18.81
N CYS A 202 -7.69 -8.27 -17.54
CA CYS A 202 -7.36 -7.13 -16.68
C CYS A 202 -5.84 -6.98 -16.50
N TRP A 203 -5.10 -8.08 -16.40
CA TRP A 203 -3.66 -8.06 -16.21
C TRP A 203 -2.91 -7.53 -17.43
N LYS A 204 -3.34 -7.88 -18.65
CA LYS A 204 -2.76 -7.29 -19.88
C LYS A 204 -2.88 -5.77 -19.91
N THR A 205 -3.99 -5.25 -19.38
CA THR A 205 -4.26 -3.82 -19.26
C THR A 205 -3.43 -3.14 -18.17
N ILE A 206 -3.34 -3.73 -16.98
CA ILE A 206 -2.69 -3.10 -15.81
C ILE A 206 -1.17 -3.26 -15.85
N LYS A 207 -0.67 -4.40 -16.33
CA LYS A 207 0.77 -4.73 -16.29
C LYS A 207 1.65 -3.63 -16.90
N PRO A 208 1.36 -3.02 -18.07
CA PRO A 208 2.18 -1.95 -18.65
C PRO A 208 2.35 -0.74 -17.72
N LEU A 209 1.36 -0.43 -16.88
CA LEU A 209 1.35 0.71 -15.96
C LEU A 209 2.23 0.50 -14.71
N LEU A 210 2.71 -0.73 -14.48
CA LEU A 210 3.56 -1.06 -13.34
C LEU A 210 5.04 -0.86 -13.66
N GLN A 211 5.81 -0.35 -12.71
CA GLN A 211 7.27 -0.31 -12.84
C GLN A 211 7.88 -1.73 -12.88
N GLU A 212 8.98 -1.89 -13.61
CA GLU A 212 9.65 -3.19 -13.80
C GLU A 212 10.04 -3.88 -12.48
N ARG A 213 10.51 -3.10 -11.49
CA ARG A 213 10.82 -3.62 -10.15
C ARG A 213 9.60 -4.19 -9.42
N THR A 214 8.41 -3.65 -9.68
CA THR A 214 7.15 -4.13 -9.09
C THR A 214 6.70 -5.40 -9.82
N LYS A 215 6.79 -5.42 -11.17
CA LYS A 215 6.51 -6.62 -11.97
C LYS A 215 7.33 -7.84 -11.53
N LYS A 216 8.62 -7.64 -11.24
CA LYS A 216 9.55 -8.71 -10.79
C LYS A 216 9.18 -9.31 -9.43
N LYS A 217 8.40 -8.61 -8.61
CA LYS A 217 7.99 -9.04 -7.27
C LYS A 217 6.61 -9.71 -7.24
N ILE A 218 5.91 -9.76 -8.36
CA ILE A 218 4.55 -10.32 -8.43
C ILE A 218 4.64 -11.82 -8.70
N GLN A 219 4.00 -12.59 -7.82
CA GLN A 219 3.88 -14.04 -7.94
C GLN A 219 2.39 -14.40 -7.95
N VAL A 220 1.92 -14.98 -9.04
CA VAL A 220 0.54 -15.47 -9.14
C VAL A 220 0.51 -16.91 -8.65
N LEU A 221 -0.21 -17.17 -7.56
CA LEU A 221 -0.34 -18.48 -6.94
C LEU A 221 -1.59 -19.21 -7.46
N LYS A 222 -1.58 -20.54 -7.34
CA LYS A 222 -2.72 -21.37 -7.73
C LYS A 222 -3.79 -21.35 -6.63
N GLY A 223 -5.05 -21.20 -7.03
CA GLY A 223 -6.19 -21.20 -6.09
C GLY A 223 -6.01 -20.14 -4.99
N CYS A 224 -6.28 -20.50 -3.76
CA CYS A 224 -6.13 -19.61 -2.60
C CYS A 224 -4.68 -19.45 -2.10
N GLY A 225 -3.71 -20.12 -2.74
CA GLY A 225 -2.27 -20.01 -2.44
C GLY A 225 -1.84 -20.56 -1.08
N LYS A 226 -2.70 -21.31 -0.38
CA LYS A 226 -2.47 -21.81 0.98
C LYS A 226 -1.13 -22.55 1.11
N ASP A 227 -0.87 -23.51 0.23
CA ASP A 227 0.30 -24.38 0.32
C ASP A 227 1.62 -23.61 0.12
N GLU A 228 1.65 -22.65 -0.80
CA GLU A 228 2.82 -21.79 -1.02
C GLU A 228 3.02 -20.80 0.12
N LEU A 229 1.94 -20.21 0.63
CA LEU A 229 2.01 -19.23 1.73
C LEU A 229 2.44 -19.90 3.05
N LEU A 230 1.99 -21.13 3.33
CA LEU A 230 2.39 -21.87 4.54
C LEU A 230 3.90 -22.20 4.59
N LYS A 231 4.61 -22.12 3.46
CA LYS A 231 6.08 -22.23 3.46
C LYS A 231 6.72 -21.05 4.18
N ILE A 232 6.14 -19.85 4.08
CA ILE A 232 6.73 -18.59 4.55
C ILE A 232 6.00 -17.95 5.75
N MET A 233 4.79 -18.38 6.08
CA MET A 233 4.03 -17.88 7.24
C MET A 233 3.25 -19.00 7.93
N ASP A 234 2.85 -18.76 9.18
CA ASP A 234 2.05 -19.71 9.94
C ASP A 234 0.56 -19.63 9.54
N TYR A 235 -0.21 -20.67 9.85
CA TYR A 235 -1.61 -20.78 9.42
C TYR A 235 -2.48 -19.63 9.96
N GLU A 236 -2.21 -19.19 11.19
CA GLU A 236 -2.90 -18.09 11.88
C GLU A 236 -2.65 -16.74 11.20
N SER A 237 -1.49 -16.59 10.54
CA SER A 237 -1.13 -15.38 9.79
C SER A 237 -1.73 -15.31 8.39
N LEU A 238 -2.25 -16.44 7.87
CA LEU A 238 -2.91 -16.46 6.57
C LEU A 238 -4.13 -15.54 6.60
N PRO A 239 -4.37 -14.75 5.54
CA PRO A 239 -5.64 -14.06 5.39
C PRO A 239 -6.82 -15.04 5.37
N HIS A 240 -7.96 -14.61 5.88
CA HIS A 240 -9.18 -15.42 5.94
C HIS A 240 -9.58 -16.07 4.59
N PHE A 241 -9.35 -15.40 3.46
CA PHE A 241 -9.64 -15.94 2.13
C PHE A 241 -8.63 -16.99 1.64
N CYS A 242 -7.46 -17.11 2.28
CA CYS A 242 -6.48 -18.18 2.04
C CYS A 242 -6.73 -19.42 2.91
N ARG A 243 -7.57 -19.29 3.95
CA ARG A 243 -7.86 -20.38 4.91
C ARG A 243 -9.04 -21.26 4.50
N ARG A 244 -9.91 -20.76 3.62
CA ARG A 244 -11.12 -21.47 3.18
C ARG A 244 -10.77 -22.63 2.26
N GLU A 245 -11.20 -23.84 2.62
CA GLU A 245 -11.08 -25.04 1.79
C GLU A 245 -12.35 -25.25 0.97
N GLY A 246 -12.30 -24.89 -0.32
CA GLY A 246 -13.28 -25.30 -1.33
C GLY A 246 -14.74 -24.84 -1.12
N SER A 247 -15.56 -25.00 -2.15
CA SER A 247 -17.01 -24.70 -2.16
C SER A 247 -17.85 -25.70 -1.34
N GLY A 248 -17.25 -26.35 -0.34
CA GLY A 248 -17.91 -27.30 0.53
C GLY A 248 -18.63 -26.58 1.66
N SER A 249 -19.89 -26.90 1.87
CA SER A 249 -20.70 -26.47 3.01
C SER A 249 -20.17 -27.04 4.33
N GLY A 250 -18.97 -26.63 4.75
CA GLY A 250 -18.42 -26.91 6.06
C GLY A 250 -18.68 -25.72 6.96
N ARG A 251 -19.70 -25.82 7.83
CA ARG A 251 -19.92 -24.85 8.92
C ARG A 251 -18.80 -25.00 9.96
N HIS A 252 -17.61 -24.51 9.66
CA HIS A 252 -16.76 -24.00 10.72
C HIS A 252 -17.29 -22.61 11.05
N ILE A 253 -18.05 -22.54 12.15
CA ILE A 253 -18.32 -21.29 12.84
C ILE A 253 -16.99 -20.86 13.45
N SER A 254 -16.10 -20.28 12.65
CA SER A 254 -15.15 -19.33 13.20
C SER A 254 -15.96 -18.09 13.58
N ASN A 255 -15.65 -17.45 14.71
CA ASN A 255 -16.26 -16.18 15.11
C ASN A 255 -16.16 -15.19 13.93
N GLY A 256 -17.25 -15.06 13.16
CA GLY A 256 -17.23 -14.67 11.75
C GLY A 256 -16.79 -13.24 11.45
N THR A 257 -16.47 -12.46 12.48
CA THR A 257 -16.04 -11.06 12.39
C THR A 257 -14.58 -10.86 12.80
N VAL A 258 -14.04 -11.68 13.71
CA VAL A 258 -12.69 -11.49 14.27
C VAL A 258 -11.60 -12.03 13.33
N ASP A 259 -11.93 -13.06 12.56
CA ASP A 259 -10.96 -13.69 11.65
C ASP A 259 -10.81 -12.96 10.30
N ASN A 260 -11.76 -12.09 9.95
CA ASN A 260 -11.74 -11.33 8.71
C ASN A 260 -10.87 -10.08 8.87
N CYS A 261 -9.65 -10.12 8.34
CA CYS A 261 -8.72 -8.99 8.35
C CYS A 261 -9.18 -7.72 7.63
N PHE A 262 -10.27 -7.74 6.85
CA PHE A 262 -10.90 -6.54 6.26
C PHE A 262 -12.00 -5.94 7.14
N SER A 263 -12.43 -6.66 8.18
CA SER A 263 -13.48 -6.18 9.07
C SER A 263 -13.00 -4.96 9.85
N LEU A 264 -13.86 -3.95 9.97
CA LEU A 264 -13.59 -2.81 10.84
C LEU A 264 -13.35 -3.22 12.29
N ASP A 265 -13.96 -4.32 12.75
CA ASP A 265 -13.80 -4.83 14.12
C ASP A 265 -12.46 -5.56 14.33
N HIS A 266 -11.69 -5.80 13.25
CA HIS A 266 -10.36 -6.39 13.36
C HIS A 266 -9.41 -5.41 14.08
N SER A 267 -8.55 -5.94 14.96
CA SER A 267 -7.67 -5.14 15.83
C SER A 267 -6.87 -4.08 15.06
N PHE A 268 -6.29 -4.46 13.92
CA PHE A 268 -5.56 -3.51 13.06
C PHE A 268 -6.37 -2.25 12.70
N HIS A 269 -7.65 -2.39 12.36
CA HIS A 269 -8.49 -1.27 11.96
C HIS A 269 -8.89 -0.40 13.15
N GLN A 270 -9.18 -1.02 14.30
CA GLN A 270 -9.46 -0.34 15.56
C GLN A 270 -8.22 0.44 16.02
N ASP A 271 -7.06 -0.21 16.08
CA ASP A 271 -5.79 0.40 16.48
C ASP A 271 -5.42 1.59 15.58
N LEU A 272 -5.55 1.44 14.25
CA LEU A 272 -5.29 2.54 13.32
C LEU A 272 -6.25 3.71 13.55
N TYR A 273 -7.55 3.43 13.69
CA TYR A 273 -8.57 4.47 13.90
C TYR A 273 -8.32 5.22 15.21
N ASP A 274 -8.12 4.49 16.30
CA ASP A 274 -7.86 5.04 17.63
C ASP A 274 -6.55 5.80 17.68
N TYR A 275 -5.49 5.28 17.04
CA TYR A 275 -4.22 5.98 16.90
C TYR A 275 -4.41 7.34 16.23
N VAL A 276 -5.07 7.38 15.06
CA VAL A 276 -5.30 8.64 14.33
C VAL A 276 -6.14 9.61 15.16
N LYS A 277 -7.17 9.11 15.86
CA LYS A 277 -8.01 9.92 16.74
C LYS A 277 -7.22 10.50 17.92
N GLN A 278 -6.40 9.69 18.58
CA GLN A 278 -5.54 10.14 19.68
C GLN A 278 -4.52 11.17 19.21
N GLN A 279 -3.85 10.93 18.08
CA GLN A 279 -2.89 11.87 17.49
C GLN A 279 -3.55 13.21 17.12
N ALA A 280 -4.80 13.18 16.64
CA ALA A 280 -5.56 14.39 16.36
C ALA A 280 -5.90 15.17 17.65
N LEU A 281 -6.25 14.49 18.74
CA LEU A 281 -6.56 15.12 20.03
C LEU A 281 -5.32 15.78 20.65
N VAL A 282 -4.18 15.10 20.63
CA VAL A 282 -2.90 15.64 21.14
C VAL A 282 -2.51 16.94 20.42
N LYS A 283 -2.82 17.05 19.13
CA LYS A 283 -2.57 18.25 18.33
C LYS A 283 -3.67 19.30 18.42
N GLY A 284 -4.89 18.89 18.74
CA GLY A 284 -6.11 19.71 18.76
C GLY A 284 -6.17 20.75 19.88
N SER A 285 -5.18 20.82 20.76
CA SER A 285 -5.07 21.85 21.80
C SER A 285 -4.69 23.26 21.28
N GLY A 286 -4.96 23.60 20.00
CA GLY A 286 -4.60 24.91 19.46
C GLY A 286 -5.14 25.36 18.08
N ALA A 287 -5.92 24.58 17.32
CA ALA A 287 -6.48 25.05 16.04
C ALA A 287 -7.75 24.29 15.59
N PRO A 288 -8.67 24.92 14.81
CA PRO A 288 -9.84 24.24 14.26
C PRO A 288 -9.43 23.11 13.31
N ILE A 289 -10.06 21.94 13.47
CA ILE A 289 -9.90 20.81 12.54
C ILE A 289 -10.55 21.21 11.21
N ARG A 290 -9.75 21.41 10.16
CA ARG A 290 -10.28 21.62 8.81
C ARG A 290 -10.99 20.35 8.35
N HIS A 291 -12.30 20.43 8.14
CA HIS A 291 -13.10 19.35 7.59
C HIS A 291 -12.89 19.28 6.06
N GLY A 292 -12.33 18.18 5.57
CA GLY A 292 -12.09 17.93 4.14
C GLY A 292 -10.96 16.92 3.90
N SER A 293 -10.94 16.29 2.72
CA SER A 293 -9.84 15.40 2.32
C SER A 293 -8.53 16.17 2.16
N VAL A 294 -7.40 15.56 2.49
CA VAL A 294 -6.09 16.15 2.19
C VAL A 294 -5.89 16.18 0.68
N HIS A 295 -5.68 17.37 0.13
CA HIS A 295 -5.32 17.50 -1.28
C HIS A 295 -3.87 17.02 -1.46
N VAL A 296 -3.74 15.79 -1.93
CA VAL A 296 -2.46 15.24 -2.38
C VAL A 296 -2.38 15.46 -3.87
N LYS A 297 -1.33 16.17 -4.34
CA LYS A 297 -1.08 16.31 -5.76
C LYS A 297 -0.91 14.93 -6.37
N PHE A 298 -1.73 14.60 -7.37
CA PHE A 298 -1.58 13.39 -8.14
C PHE A 298 -0.42 13.58 -9.12
N PRO A 299 0.55 12.66 -9.18
CA PRO A 299 1.44 12.60 -10.31
C PRO A 299 0.57 12.31 -11.54
N GLU A 300 0.55 13.21 -12.53
CA GLU A 300 -0.09 12.88 -13.80
C GLU A 300 0.66 11.69 -14.43
N PRO A 301 -0.04 10.70 -14.99
CA PRO A 301 0.61 9.69 -15.81
C PRO A 301 1.41 10.40 -16.91
N ASP A 302 2.53 9.83 -17.30
CA ASP A 302 3.22 10.30 -18.50
C ASP A 302 2.29 10.20 -19.73
N THR A 303 2.66 10.88 -20.81
CA THR A 303 1.85 10.96 -22.04
C THR A 303 1.52 9.60 -22.64
N GLU A 304 2.31 8.57 -22.34
CA GLU A 304 2.09 7.19 -22.77
C GLU A 304 1.06 6.49 -21.87
N GLY A 305 1.15 6.66 -20.55
CA GLY A 305 0.13 6.25 -19.59
C GLY A 305 -1.24 6.83 -19.91
N ASN A 306 -1.33 8.14 -20.22
CA ASN A 306 -2.58 8.80 -20.63
C ASN A 306 -3.17 8.20 -21.91
N LYS A 307 -2.36 7.91 -22.93
CA LYS A 307 -2.82 7.22 -24.15
C LYS A 307 -3.30 5.80 -23.87
N ILE A 308 -2.65 5.08 -22.96
CA ILE A 308 -3.10 3.76 -22.52
C ILE A 308 -4.45 3.90 -21.82
N PHE A 309 -4.64 4.87 -20.93
CA PHE A 309 -5.93 5.14 -20.28
C PHE A 309 -7.04 5.42 -21.28
N ASP A 310 -6.81 6.33 -22.23
CA ASP A 310 -7.81 6.70 -23.23
C ASP A 310 -8.13 5.51 -24.15
N THR A 311 -7.13 4.72 -24.53
CA THR A 311 -7.33 3.51 -25.36
C THR A 311 -8.16 2.47 -24.62
N LEU A 312 -7.87 2.26 -23.34
CA LEU A 312 -8.59 1.31 -22.50
C LEU A 312 -10.03 1.78 -22.26
N GLU A 313 -10.23 3.05 -21.89
CA GLU A 313 -11.55 3.65 -21.66
C GLU A 313 -12.42 3.55 -22.94
N ASN A 314 -11.82 3.76 -24.12
CA ASN A 314 -12.48 3.58 -25.42
C ASN A 314 -12.81 2.11 -25.74
N GLU A 315 -11.89 1.17 -25.50
CA GLU A 315 -12.17 -0.27 -25.69
C GLU A 315 -13.25 -0.77 -24.71
N PHE A 316 -13.34 -0.21 -23.50
CA PHE A 316 -14.42 -0.51 -22.55
C PHE A 316 -15.78 -0.01 -23.02
N GLN A 317 -15.85 1.18 -23.60
CA GLN A 317 -17.11 1.67 -24.17
C GLN A 317 -17.59 0.78 -25.33
N LYS A 318 -16.67 0.22 -26.13
CA LYS A 318 -17.01 -0.73 -27.19
C LYS A 318 -17.54 -2.05 -26.63
N LEU A 319 -16.81 -2.67 -25.70
CA LEU A 319 -17.22 -3.95 -25.08
C LEU A 319 -18.53 -3.86 -24.28
N GLY A 320 -18.83 -2.70 -23.68
CA GLY A 320 -20.09 -2.45 -22.98
C GLY A 320 -21.29 -2.23 -23.92
N ASN A 321 -21.06 -1.79 -25.15
CA ASN A 321 -22.12 -1.63 -26.16
C ASN A 321 -22.45 -2.94 -26.88
N ASP A 322 -21.48 -3.86 -27.00
CA ASP A 322 -21.68 -5.17 -27.63
C ASP A 322 -22.46 -6.17 -26.75
N GLN A 323 -22.73 -5.86 -25.48
CA GLN A 323 -23.53 -6.68 -24.56
C GLN A 323 -25.00 -6.23 -24.46
N LYS A 324 -25.46 -5.31 -25.31
CA LYS A 324 -26.84 -4.78 -25.32
C LYS A 324 -27.73 -5.27 -26.48
N ILE A 325 -27.36 -6.35 -27.16
CA ILE A 325 -28.17 -6.96 -28.23
C ILE A 325 -28.70 -8.32 -27.79
#